data_AF-A0A367Y2G6-F1
#
_entry.id   AF-A0A367Y2G6-F1
#
_cell.length_a   1.000
_cell.length_b   1.000
_cell.length_c   1.000
_cell.angle_alpha   90.00
_cell.angle_beta   90.00
_cell.angle_gamma   90.00
#
_symmetry.space_group_name_H-M   'P 1'
#
loop_
_entity.id
_entity.type
_entity.pdbx_description
1 polymer ?
#
loop_
_entity_poly.entity_id
_entity_poly.type
_entity_poly.pdbx_seq_one_letter_code
_entity_poly.pdbx_strand_id
1 'polypeptide(L)'
;MNLWPWHLSSTKSWPASGTTLKSGLTQLIDAAAARGVTVRQNGAPGIRVSSSAFTGRAHVESVRADFTGSEIAFDAFVAARNDEGPFPSPDDDEIVAHTNGLIDEIRLRADPLTVNGAEVRAELTALSLPVDWIVVRHEGELYGTVRARRDAASRAAGNFRLSIAQDDLAAIAADSVRAALKSGSRWTASLKDLKIRVTPNGDGRVVATLGVKGKIFFVPLSGRLGIDASVSSDGVVTIHRATAASRSMLSKLILLPLRAQLRQLAGQTHRIEGDALGVTGFTVDASDGRLTVTGSLTGR
;
A
#
# COMPACT_ATOMS: atom_id res chain seq x y z
N MET A 1 13.21 6.33 -19.09
CA MET A 1 11.86 6.92 -19.28
C MET A 1 11.74 7.99 -18.21
N ASN A 2 11.44 9.23 -18.57
CA ASN A 2 11.37 10.31 -17.58
C ASN A 2 10.14 10.13 -16.68
N LEU A 3 10.36 9.98 -15.38
CA LEU A 3 9.33 9.76 -14.37
C LEU A 3 8.82 11.07 -13.76
N TRP A 4 9.40 12.21 -14.15
CA TRP A 4 9.01 13.54 -13.69
C TRP A 4 7.74 14.02 -14.40
N PRO A 5 6.60 14.10 -13.72
CA PRO A 5 5.30 14.32 -14.37
C PRO A 5 4.95 15.81 -14.55
N TRP A 6 5.81 16.72 -14.10
CA TRP A 6 5.55 18.17 -14.14
C TRP A 6 6.73 18.93 -14.71
N HIS A 7 6.72 19.17 -16.02
CA HIS A 7 7.68 20.06 -16.67
C HIS A 7 7.36 21.53 -16.35
N LEU A 8 8.38 22.32 -16.01
CA LEU A 8 8.24 23.70 -15.58
C LEU A 8 9.01 24.66 -16.48
N SER A 9 8.40 25.81 -16.78
CA SER A 9 9.06 26.91 -17.49
C SER A 9 9.80 27.88 -16.55
N SER A 10 9.61 27.77 -15.23
CA SER A 10 10.18 28.66 -14.23
C SER A 10 10.28 28.00 -12.85
N THR A 11 11.26 28.44 -12.05
CA THR A 11 11.46 28.00 -10.66
C THR A 11 10.52 28.66 -9.66
N LYS A 12 9.81 29.74 -10.02
CA LYS A 12 9.02 30.57 -9.09
C LYS A 12 7.53 30.22 -9.02
N SER A 13 7.05 29.26 -9.79
CA SER A 13 5.62 29.03 -10.02
C SER A 13 5.20 27.58 -9.80
N TRP A 14 5.66 26.96 -8.72
CA TRP A 14 5.29 25.59 -8.36
C TRP A 14 4.55 25.53 -7.01
N PRO A 15 3.32 24.97 -6.95
CA PRO A 15 2.53 24.50 -8.09
C PRO A 15 1.97 25.67 -8.90
N ALA A 16 1.85 25.50 -10.22
CA ALA A 16 1.37 26.56 -11.10
C ALA A 16 -0.15 26.76 -10.98
N SER A 17 -0.88 25.66 -10.80
CA SER A 17 -2.34 25.63 -10.60
C SER A 17 -2.78 24.25 -10.10
N GLY A 18 -4.01 24.14 -9.58
CA GLY A 18 -4.62 22.84 -9.28
C GLY A 18 -4.74 21.93 -10.51
N THR A 19 -4.96 22.50 -11.71
CA THR A 19 -5.02 21.74 -12.97
C THR A 19 -3.67 21.10 -13.29
N THR A 20 -2.56 21.81 -13.09
CA THR A 20 -1.21 21.27 -13.30
C THR A 20 -0.95 20.08 -12.37
N LEU A 21 -1.32 20.19 -11.10
CA LEU A 21 -1.23 19.09 -10.13
C LEU A 21 -2.06 17.88 -10.58
N LYS A 22 -3.34 18.10 -10.95
CA LYS A 22 -4.22 17.04 -11.44
C LYS A 22 -3.61 16.29 -12.63
N SER A 23 -3.10 17.02 -13.63
CA SER A 23 -2.53 16.41 -14.84
C SER A 23 -1.33 15.52 -14.52
N GLY A 24 -0.37 15.98 -13.70
CA GLY A 24 0.77 15.14 -13.37
C GLY A 24 0.43 13.98 -12.43
N LEU A 25 -0.54 14.12 -11.51
CA LEU A 25 -1.04 12.97 -10.74
C LEU A 25 -1.66 11.90 -11.66
N THR A 26 -2.36 12.33 -12.72
CA THR A 26 -2.91 11.41 -13.72
C THR A 26 -1.78 10.73 -14.50
N GLN A 27 -0.77 11.48 -14.93
CA GLN A 27 0.40 10.92 -15.61
C GLN A 27 1.18 9.92 -14.74
N LEU A 28 1.27 10.16 -13.43
CA LEU A 28 1.89 9.22 -12.50
C LEU A 28 1.11 7.90 -12.41
N ILE A 29 -0.23 7.96 -12.42
CA ILE A 29 -1.07 6.76 -12.47
C ILE A 29 -0.87 6.01 -13.78
N ASP A 30 -0.82 6.73 -14.91
CA ASP A 30 -0.60 6.12 -16.22
C ASP A 30 0.80 5.51 -16.32
N ALA A 31 1.82 6.16 -15.74
CA ALA A 31 3.19 5.67 -15.67
C ALA A 31 3.32 4.41 -14.80
N ALA A 32 2.43 4.20 -13.82
CA ALA A 32 2.40 2.99 -13.02
C ALA A 32 2.12 1.73 -13.86
N ALA A 33 1.50 1.87 -15.05
CA ALA A 33 1.28 0.77 -15.99
C ALA A 33 2.60 0.14 -16.47
N ALA A 34 3.62 0.96 -16.71
CA ALA A 34 4.96 0.48 -17.08
C ALA A 34 5.62 -0.37 -15.97
N ARG A 35 5.09 -0.29 -14.74
CA ARG A 35 5.58 -0.99 -13.55
C ARG A 35 4.63 -2.13 -13.12
N GLY A 36 3.74 -2.54 -14.01
CA GLY A 36 2.81 -3.66 -13.78
C GLY A 36 1.52 -3.27 -13.06
N VAL A 37 1.21 -1.98 -12.91
CA VAL A 37 -0.04 -1.52 -12.29
C VAL A 37 -0.91 -0.82 -13.32
N THR A 38 -1.92 -1.51 -13.84
CA THR A 38 -2.87 -0.92 -14.78
C THR A 38 -4.12 -0.49 -14.04
N VAL A 39 -4.50 0.78 -14.17
CA VAL A 39 -5.74 1.32 -13.58
C VAL A 39 -6.73 1.62 -14.70
N ARG A 40 -7.86 0.90 -14.71
CA ARG A 40 -9.00 1.16 -15.58
C ARG A 40 -10.08 1.84 -14.75
N GLN A 41 -10.34 3.11 -15.02
CA GLN A 41 -11.26 3.89 -14.20
C GLN A 41 -12.73 3.51 -14.38
N ASN A 42 -13.12 2.88 -15.50
CA ASN A 42 -14.50 2.43 -15.76
C ASN A 42 -15.59 3.49 -15.49
N GLY A 43 -15.30 4.77 -15.76
CA GLY A 43 -16.21 5.89 -15.50
C GLY A 43 -16.13 6.47 -14.09
N ALA A 44 -15.17 6.05 -13.27
CA ALA A 44 -14.90 6.67 -11.97
C ALA A 44 -14.61 8.17 -12.11
N PRO A 45 -14.98 9.01 -11.12
CA PRO A 45 -14.77 10.46 -11.18
C PRO A 45 -13.29 10.87 -11.29
N GLY A 46 -12.37 9.99 -10.87
CA GLY A 46 -10.93 10.19 -10.94
C GLY A 46 -10.45 11.26 -9.97
N ILE A 47 -9.46 12.05 -10.40
CA ILE A 47 -8.80 13.05 -9.56
C ILE A 47 -9.42 14.43 -9.76
N ARG A 48 -9.68 15.12 -8.65
CA ARG A 48 -10.10 16.52 -8.56
C ARG A 48 -9.17 17.26 -7.62
N VAL A 49 -8.72 18.44 -8.03
CA VAL A 49 -7.90 19.32 -7.21
C VAL A 49 -8.63 20.66 -7.10
N SER A 50 -8.92 21.10 -5.87
CA SER A 50 -9.45 22.43 -5.59
C SER A 50 -8.34 23.34 -5.09
N SER A 51 -8.24 24.51 -5.71
CA SER A 51 -7.34 25.59 -5.30
C SER A 51 -8.09 26.90 -5.45
N SER A 52 -8.16 27.70 -4.40
CA SER A 52 -8.80 29.01 -4.46
C SER A 52 -7.88 30.05 -5.10
N ALA A 53 -8.46 30.94 -5.90
CA ALA A 53 -7.75 32.09 -6.46
C ALA A 53 -7.36 33.13 -5.40
N PHE A 54 -7.95 33.04 -4.20
CA PHE A 54 -7.74 33.96 -3.08
C PHE A 54 -6.71 33.45 -2.07
N THR A 55 -6.30 32.18 -2.17
CA THR A 55 -5.21 31.59 -1.38
C THR A 55 -3.91 31.63 -2.19
N GLY A 56 -2.75 31.72 -1.51
CA GLY A 56 -1.46 31.68 -2.19
C GLY A 56 -1.30 30.39 -3.02
N ARG A 57 -0.56 30.43 -4.13
CA ARG A 57 -0.42 29.26 -5.04
C ARG A 57 0.15 28.00 -4.39
N ALA A 58 0.92 28.16 -3.32
CA ALA A 58 1.46 27.06 -2.53
C ALA A 58 0.42 26.41 -1.59
N HIS A 59 -0.81 26.92 -1.57
CA HIS A 59 -1.92 26.43 -0.77
C HIS A 59 -2.93 25.71 -1.65
N VAL A 60 -3.19 24.44 -1.36
CA VAL A 60 -4.16 23.60 -2.07
C VAL A 60 -5.27 23.24 -1.09
N GLU A 61 -6.51 23.61 -1.40
CA GLU A 61 -7.64 23.38 -0.51
C GLU A 61 -8.00 21.89 -0.44
N SER A 62 -8.02 21.20 -1.58
CA SER A 62 -8.27 19.76 -1.55
C SER A 62 -7.70 19.01 -2.74
N VAL A 63 -7.25 17.78 -2.47
CA VAL A 63 -6.93 16.77 -3.47
C VAL A 63 -7.84 15.57 -3.21
N ARG A 64 -8.81 15.36 -4.10
CA ARG A 64 -9.80 14.28 -4.00
C ARG A 64 -9.60 13.28 -5.12
N ALA A 65 -9.44 12.01 -4.80
CA ALA A 65 -9.33 10.92 -5.75
C ALA A 65 -10.43 9.90 -5.48
N ASP A 66 -11.34 9.73 -6.44
CA ASP A 66 -12.43 8.76 -6.37
C ASP A 66 -12.24 7.69 -7.45
N PHE A 67 -11.90 6.48 -7.00
CA PHE A 67 -11.70 5.29 -7.82
C PHE A 67 -12.83 4.28 -7.66
N THR A 68 -14.00 4.73 -7.21
CA THR A 68 -15.18 3.87 -7.11
C THR A 68 -15.57 3.33 -8.50
N GLY A 69 -15.69 2.01 -8.61
CA GLY A 69 -15.93 1.28 -9.86
C GLY A 69 -14.67 0.98 -10.69
N SER A 70 -13.49 1.47 -10.28
CA SER A 70 -12.25 1.23 -11.01
C SER A 70 -11.75 -0.21 -10.86
N GLU A 71 -11.11 -0.71 -11.91
CA GLU A 71 -10.38 -1.98 -11.92
C GLU A 71 -8.88 -1.72 -11.93
N ILE A 72 -8.17 -2.28 -10.96
CA ILE A 72 -6.72 -2.24 -10.84
C ILE A 72 -6.19 -3.64 -11.12
N ALA A 73 -5.40 -3.80 -12.18
CA ALA A 73 -4.63 -5.00 -12.42
C ALA A 73 -3.19 -4.79 -11.93
N PHE A 74 -2.72 -5.70 -11.07
CA PHE A 74 -1.39 -5.69 -10.47
C PHE A 74 -0.61 -6.94 -10.87
N ASP A 75 0.43 -6.76 -11.67
CA ASP A 75 1.41 -7.79 -11.99
C ASP A 75 2.53 -7.79 -10.95
N ALA A 76 2.42 -8.71 -9.99
CA ALA A 76 3.38 -8.87 -8.90
C ALA A 76 4.80 -9.19 -9.39
N PHE A 77 4.97 -9.80 -10.57
CA PHE A 77 6.28 -10.15 -11.09
C PHE A 77 7.01 -8.92 -11.67
N VAL A 78 6.28 -8.06 -12.37
CA VAL A 78 6.82 -6.79 -12.86
C VAL A 78 7.10 -5.85 -11.69
N ALA A 79 6.19 -5.77 -10.72
CA ALA A 79 6.39 -4.96 -9.52
C ALA A 79 7.62 -5.39 -8.72
N ALA A 80 7.83 -6.70 -8.52
CA ALA A 80 8.97 -7.23 -7.76
C ALA A 80 10.33 -7.08 -8.45
N ARG A 81 10.38 -6.71 -9.73
CA ARG A 81 11.63 -6.47 -10.48
C ARG A 81 12.02 -4.99 -10.53
N ASN A 82 11.08 -4.10 -10.20
CA ASN A 82 11.31 -2.67 -10.19
C ASN A 82 11.52 -2.25 -8.72
N ASP A 83 12.77 -2.34 -8.25
CA ASP A 83 13.15 -1.92 -6.89
C ASP A 83 13.11 -0.39 -6.72
N GLU A 84 13.27 0.37 -7.81
CA GLU A 84 13.11 1.82 -7.78
C GLU A 84 11.63 2.17 -7.60
N GLY A 85 11.30 3.02 -6.62
CA GLY A 85 9.92 3.43 -6.34
C GLY A 85 9.21 4.04 -7.56
N PRO A 86 7.86 4.00 -7.61
CA PRO A 86 7.06 4.51 -8.74
C PRO A 86 7.22 6.00 -9.04
N PHE A 87 7.85 6.75 -8.13
CA PHE A 87 7.96 8.19 -8.16
C PHE A 87 9.43 8.60 -8.15
N PRO A 88 9.83 9.60 -8.95
CA PRO A 88 11.19 10.13 -8.90
C PRO A 88 11.44 10.77 -7.53
N SER A 89 12.63 10.55 -6.97
CA SER A 89 13.03 11.21 -5.73
C SER A 89 13.65 12.56 -6.04
N PRO A 90 13.22 13.66 -5.40
CA PRO A 90 13.90 14.95 -5.54
C PRO A 90 15.34 14.96 -5.04
N ASP A 91 15.73 14.00 -4.21
CA ASP A 91 17.07 13.93 -3.66
C ASP A 91 18.08 13.32 -4.65
N ASP A 92 17.63 12.77 -5.78
CA ASP A 92 18.48 12.23 -6.85
C ASP A 92 18.93 13.32 -7.86
N ASP A 93 18.34 14.52 -7.79
CA ASP A 93 18.53 15.62 -8.74
C ASP A 93 18.92 16.93 -8.04
N GLU A 94 19.39 17.92 -8.81
CA GLU A 94 19.73 19.23 -8.26
C GLU A 94 18.46 20.00 -7.88
N ILE A 95 18.22 20.19 -6.58
CA ILE A 95 17.10 21.00 -6.11
C ILE A 95 17.40 22.49 -6.29
N VAL A 96 16.63 23.17 -7.13
CA VAL A 96 16.85 24.59 -7.47
C VAL A 96 15.89 25.54 -6.77
N ALA A 97 14.76 25.06 -6.24
CA ALA A 97 13.85 25.87 -5.43
C ALA A 97 13.00 25.03 -4.47
N HIS A 98 12.67 25.65 -3.33
CA HIS A 98 11.72 25.16 -2.34
C HIS A 98 10.66 26.20 -2.06
N THR A 99 9.39 25.79 -2.05
CA THR A 99 8.29 26.63 -1.61
C THR A 99 7.45 25.88 -0.58
N ASN A 100 7.41 26.40 0.64
CA ASN A 100 6.59 25.83 1.70
C ASN A 100 5.10 26.02 1.35
N GLY A 101 4.32 24.97 1.54
CA GLY A 101 2.89 24.96 1.26
C GLY A 101 2.08 24.11 2.22
N LEU A 102 0.79 24.00 1.91
CA LEU A 102 -0.19 23.28 2.70
C LEU A 102 -1.23 22.66 1.76
N ILE A 103 -1.63 21.43 2.07
CA ILE A 103 -2.80 20.78 1.49
C ILE A 103 -3.83 20.60 2.60
N ASP A 104 -4.96 21.31 2.55
CA ASP A 104 -5.94 21.28 3.66
C ASP A 104 -6.65 19.94 3.77
N GLU A 105 -6.96 19.29 2.65
CA GLU A 105 -7.65 18.01 2.61
C GLU A 105 -7.10 17.11 1.50
N ILE A 106 -6.68 15.89 1.86
CA ILE A 106 -6.48 14.80 0.91
C ILE A 106 -7.54 13.75 1.19
N ARG A 107 -8.36 13.41 0.18
CA ARG A 107 -9.38 12.37 0.29
C ARG A 107 -9.23 11.35 -0.82
N LEU A 108 -9.02 10.09 -0.44
CA LEU A 108 -9.07 8.94 -1.35
C LEU A 108 -10.33 8.14 -1.02
N ARG A 109 -11.12 7.82 -2.04
CA ARG A 109 -12.28 6.96 -1.91
C ARG A 109 -12.29 5.90 -3.00
N ALA A 110 -12.63 4.68 -2.62
CA ALA A 110 -12.91 3.58 -3.51
C ALA A 110 -13.89 2.64 -2.83
N ASP A 111 -15.17 2.67 -3.22
CA ASP A 111 -16.19 1.83 -2.59
C ASP A 111 -17.26 1.37 -3.60
N PRO A 112 -17.06 0.21 -4.27
CA PRO A 112 -15.85 -0.62 -4.28
C PRO A 112 -14.88 -0.24 -5.41
N LEU A 113 -13.64 -0.73 -5.34
CA LEU A 113 -12.75 -0.95 -6.50
C LEU A 113 -12.42 -2.46 -6.59
N THR A 114 -11.98 -2.93 -7.77
CA THR A 114 -11.54 -4.32 -7.93
C THR A 114 -10.03 -4.38 -8.15
N VAL A 115 -9.28 -5.13 -7.33
CA VAL A 115 -7.85 -5.42 -7.54
C VAL A 115 -7.69 -6.85 -8.01
N ASN A 116 -7.18 -7.08 -9.23
CA ASN A 116 -7.06 -8.43 -9.81
C ASN A 116 -8.37 -9.25 -9.71
N GLY A 117 -9.51 -8.59 -9.87
CA GLY A 117 -10.85 -9.20 -9.75
C GLY A 117 -11.40 -9.32 -8.32
N ALA A 118 -10.62 -8.99 -7.29
CA ALA A 118 -11.04 -9.02 -5.88
C ALA A 118 -11.60 -7.66 -5.43
N GLU A 119 -12.71 -7.66 -4.66
CA GLU A 119 -13.37 -6.43 -4.23
C GLU A 119 -12.66 -5.80 -3.02
N VAL A 120 -12.18 -4.58 -3.19
CA VAL A 120 -11.53 -3.78 -2.14
C VAL A 120 -12.31 -2.49 -1.92
N ARG A 121 -12.49 -2.14 -0.65
CA ARG A 121 -13.07 -0.85 -0.25
C ARG A 121 -12.03 -0.08 0.54
N ALA A 122 -11.76 1.14 0.13
CA ALA A 122 -10.77 1.99 0.77
C ALA A 122 -11.30 3.42 0.91
N GLU A 123 -11.11 3.99 2.10
CA GLU A 123 -11.29 5.40 2.36
C GLU A 123 -10.09 5.91 3.15
N LEU A 124 -9.57 7.07 2.77
CA LEU A 124 -8.49 7.76 3.46
C LEU A 124 -8.83 9.25 3.44
N THR A 125 -8.77 9.88 4.60
CA THR A 125 -8.81 11.33 4.72
C THR A 125 -7.58 11.77 5.50
N ALA A 126 -6.83 12.72 4.98
CA ALA A 126 -5.77 13.42 5.69
C ALA A 126 -6.03 14.93 5.61
N LEU A 127 -5.79 15.62 6.72
CA LEU A 127 -6.11 17.02 6.92
C LEU A 127 -4.84 17.81 7.22
N SER A 128 -4.80 19.04 6.72
CA SER A 128 -3.76 20.03 7.01
C SER A 128 -2.33 19.49 6.83
N LEU A 129 -2.06 18.86 5.68
CA LEU A 129 -0.77 18.27 5.38
C LEU A 129 0.22 19.34 4.89
N PRO A 130 1.22 19.75 5.70
CA PRO A 130 2.23 20.68 5.23
C PRO A 130 3.15 19.97 4.22
N VAL A 131 3.42 20.65 3.12
CA VAL A 131 4.21 20.11 2.00
C VAL A 131 5.29 21.09 1.58
N ASP A 132 6.34 20.55 0.99
CA ASP A 132 7.34 21.31 0.25
C ASP A 132 7.08 21.09 -1.24
N TRP A 133 6.81 22.19 -1.93
CA TRP A 133 6.80 22.23 -3.38
C TRP A 133 8.24 22.40 -3.84
N ILE A 134 8.77 21.38 -4.49
CA ILE A 134 10.17 21.30 -4.85
C ILE A 134 10.29 21.45 -6.37
N VAL A 135 11.25 22.27 -6.81
CA VAL A 135 11.67 22.32 -8.20
C VAL A 135 13.06 21.74 -8.31
N VAL A 136 13.24 20.75 -9.18
CA VAL A 136 14.54 20.15 -9.48
C VAL A 136 14.98 20.50 -10.89
N ARG A 137 16.29 20.41 -11.11
CA ARG A 137 16.90 20.39 -12.44
C ARG A 137 17.35 18.97 -12.75
N HIS A 138 16.75 18.38 -13.77
CA HIS A 138 17.08 17.04 -14.28
C HIS A 138 17.42 17.17 -15.76
N GLU A 139 18.60 16.69 -16.16
CA GLU A 139 19.07 16.74 -17.56
C GLU A 139 18.98 18.15 -18.22
N GLY A 140 19.19 19.20 -17.42
CA GLY A 140 19.14 20.60 -17.88
C GLY A 140 17.75 21.22 -17.92
N GLU A 141 16.69 20.43 -17.73
CA GLU A 141 15.30 20.87 -17.69
C GLU A 141 14.77 21.02 -16.26
N LEU A 142 13.66 21.73 -16.09
CA LEU A 142 13.06 21.99 -14.77
C LEU A 142 11.82 21.13 -14.55
N TYR A 143 11.76 20.50 -13.38
CA TYR A 143 10.63 19.66 -12.99
C TYR A 143 10.11 20.00 -11.60
N GLY A 144 8.79 19.92 -11.44
CA GLY A 144 8.12 20.06 -10.15
C GLY A 144 7.96 18.71 -9.46
N THR A 145 7.95 18.70 -8.14
CA THR A 145 7.45 17.58 -7.30
C THR A 145 6.98 18.09 -5.95
N VAL A 146 6.33 17.22 -5.18
CA VAL A 146 5.82 17.52 -3.85
C VAL A 146 6.37 16.50 -2.87
N ARG A 147 6.83 17.00 -1.71
CA ARG A 147 7.26 16.15 -0.59
C ARG A 147 6.52 16.58 0.66
N ALA A 148 6.14 15.62 1.51
CA ALA A 148 5.67 15.94 2.86
C ALA A 148 6.80 16.61 3.64
N ARG A 149 6.50 17.72 4.34
CA ARG A 149 7.50 18.38 5.18
C ARG A 149 7.92 17.50 6.36
N ARG A 150 9.07 17.81 6.97
CA ARG A 150 9.52 17.13 8.20
C ARG A 150 8.50 17.26 9.35
N ASP A 151 7.78 18.37 9.43
CA ASP A 151 6.70 18.59 10.40
C ASP A 151 5.32 18.14 9.89
N ALA A 152 5.24 17.52 8.71
CA ALA A 152 3.99 16.92 8.23
C ALA A 152 3.55 15.78 9.10
N ALA A 153 4.51 15.01 9.60
CA ALA A 153 4.29 14.00 10.60
C ALA A 153 3.49 14.58 11.75
N SER A 154 4.08 15.47 12.55
CA SER A 154 3.47 16.04 13.76
C SER A 154 2.15 16.78 13.58
N ARG A 155 1.79 17.16 12.35
CA ARG A 155 0.56 17.91 12.05
C ARG A 155 -0.52 17.10 11.34
N ALA A 156 -0.19 15.91 10.82
CA ALA A 156 -1.14 15.09 10.10
C ALA A 156 -2.29 14.68 11.02
N ALA A 157 -3.51 14.94 10.59
CA ALA A 157 -4.72 14.45 11.23
C ALA A 157 -5.58 13.76 10.17
N GLY A 158 -6.21 12.65 10.48
CA GLY A 158 -6.97 11.93 9.46
C GLY A 158 -7.56 10.62 9.92
N ASN A 159 -8.22 9.94 9.00
CA ASN A 159 -8.76 8.61 9.20
C ASN A 159 -8.54 7.74 7.97
N PHE A 160 -8.55 6.44 8.18
CA PHE A 160 -8.55 5.48 7.09
C PHE A 160 -9.42 4.29 7.43
N ARG A 161 -9.95 3.67 6.37
CA ARG A 161 -10.68 2.42 6.40
C ARG A 161 -10.30 1.61 5.16
N LEU A 162 -9.88 0.37 5.38
CA LEU A 162 -9.65 -0.62 4.34
C LEU A 162 -10.52 -1.83 4.64
N SER A 163 -11.27 -2.35 3.66
CA SER A 163 -12.08 -3.54 3.82
C SER A 163 -11.99 -4.44 2.60
N ILE A 164 -11.66 -5.71 2.81
CA ILE A 164 -11.53 -6.73 1.76
C ILE A 164 -12.20 -8.03 2.21
N ALA A 165 -12.81 -8.80 1.31
CA ALA A 165 -13.27 -10.14 1.65
C ALA A 165 -12.07 -11.07 1.96
N GLN A 166 -12.20 -11.97 2.93
CA GLN A 166 -11.08 -12.85 3.30
C GLN A 166 -10.71 -13.83 2.17
N ASP A 167 -11.69 -14.29 1.40
CA ASP A 167 -11.47 -15.14 0.23
C ASP A 167 -10.76 -14.37 -0.90
N ASP A 168 -11.09 -13.08 -1.08
CA ASP A 168 -10.44 -12.19 -2.03
C ASP A 168 -9.00 -11.87 -1.62
N LEU A 169 -8.76 -11.61 -0.33
CA LEU A 169 -7.41 -11.45 0.22
C LEU A 169 -6.57 -12.72 -0.01
N ALA A 170 -7.18 -13.91 0.13
CA ALA A 170 -6.53 -15.17 -0.17
C ALA A 170 -6.19 -15.31 -1.66
N ALA A 171 -7.06 -14.87 -2.57
CA ALA A 171 -6.80 -14.87 -4.00
C ALA A 171 -5.61 -13.97 -4.37
N ILE A 172 -5.61 -12.71 -3.89
CA ILE A 172 -4.53 -11.75 -4.12
C ILE A 172 -3.20 -12.31 -3.57
N ALA A 173 -3.19 -12.79 -2.33
CA ALA A 173 -1.99 -13.37 -1.72
C ALA A 173 -1.50 -14.62 -2.48
N ALA A 174 -2.41 -15.45 -2.99
CA ALA A 174 -2.05 -16.64 -3.76
C ALA A 174 -1.31 -16.27 -5.05
N ASP A 175 -1.74 -15.22 -5.73
CA ASP A 175 -1.12 -14.76 -6.96
C ASP A 175 0.28 -14.20 -6.72
N SER A 176 0.48 -13.42 -5.67
CA SER A 176 1.81 -12.97 -5.24
C SER A 176 2.74 -14.15 -4.91
N VAL A 177 2.24 -15.15 -4.15
CA VAL A 177 3.03 -16.35 -3.81
C VAL A 177 3.34 -17.17 -5.05
N ARG A 178 2.39 -17.34 -5.99
CA ARG A 178 2.64 -18.04 -7.26
C ARG A 178 3.71 -17.34 -8.10
N ALA A 179 3.67 -16.01 -8.17
CA ALA A 179 4.68 -15.22 -8.88
C ALA A 179 6.07 -15.43 -8.27
N ALA A 180 6.19 -15.35 -6.94
CA ALA A 180 7.46 -15.61 -6.23
C ALA A 180 7.97 -17.05 -6.41
N LEU A 181 7.09 -18.05 -6.40
CA LEU A 181 7.47 -19.44 -6.65
C LEU A 181 7.97 -19.68 -8.08
N LYS A 182 7.40 -18.98 -9.07
CA LYS A 182 7.86 -19.06 -10.47
C LYS A 182 9.22 -18.38 -10.68
N SER A 183 9.52 -17.31 -9.96
CA SER A 183 10.76 -16.54 -10.13
C SER A 183 11.96 -17.13 -9.37
N GLY A 184 11.73 -17.69 -8.18
CA GLY A 184 12.81 -18.08 -7.26
C GLY A 184 13.21 -19.56 -7.25
N SER A 185 12.45 -20.44 -7.91
CA SER A 185 12.57 -21.88 -7.67
C SER A 185 13.26 -22.66 -8.79
N ARG A 186 14.39 -23.32 -8.48
CA ARG A 186 14.96 -24.42 -9.29
C ARG A 186 14.06 -25.67 -9.29
N TRP A 187 13.04 -25.73 -8.44
CA TRP A 187 12.13 -26.87 -8.29
C TRP A 187 10.75 -26.53 -8.87
N THR A 188 10.07 -27.52 -9.47
CA THR A 188 8.69 -27.34 -9.96
C THR A 188 7.72 -27.31 -8.78
N ALA A 189 7.61 -26.17 -8.11
CA ALA A 189 6.65 -25.93 -7.04
C ALA A 189 5.39 -25.27 -7.60
N SER A 190 4.22 -25.81 -7.28
CA SER A 190 2.92 -25.24 -7.66
C SER A 190 2.02 -25.06 -6.45
N LEU A 191 1.44 -23.87 -6.32
CA LEU A 191 0.41 -23.56 -5.34
C LEU A 191 -0.96 -23.88 -5.94
N LYS A 192 -1.68 -24.84 -5.36
CA LYS A 192 -3.02 -25.26 -5.80
C LYS A 192 -4.12 -24.45 -5.13
N ASP A 193 -4.04 -24.30 -3.81
CA ASP A 193 -5.09 -23.71 -2.98
C ASP A 193 -4.43 -22.93 -1.84
N LEU A 194 -4.92 -21.71 -1.62
CA LEU A 194 -4.55 -20.86 -0.50
C LEU A 194 -5.83 -20.39 0.15
N LYS A 195 -5.98 -20.65 1.45
CA LYS A 195 -7.12 -20.18 2.23
C LYS A 195 -6.61 -19.32 3.36
N ILE A 196 -7.13 -18.10 3.46
CA ILE A 196 -6.85 -17.21 4.58
C ILE A 196 -8.13 -17.11 5.39
N ARG A 197 -8.01 -17.35 6.69
CA ARG A 197 -9.08 -17.10 7.64
C ARG A 197 -8.56 -16.27 8.77
N VAL A 198 -9.20 -15.15 9.02
CA VAL A 198 -8.88 -14.24 10.10
C VAL A 198 -10.06 -14.26 11.06
N THR A 199 -9.81 -14.64 12.30
CA THR A 199 -10.85 -14.70 13.35
C THR A 199 -10.43 -13.87 14.55
N PRO A 200 -11.30 -12.98 15.06
CA PRO A 200 -11.02 -12.25 16.29
C PRO A 200 -10.99 -13.23 17.47
N ASN A 201 -10.09 -12.97 18.43
CA ASN A 201 -9.82 -13.84 19.58
C ASN A 201 -9.92 -13.08 20.92
N GLY A 202 -10.79 -12.07 20.99
CA GLY A 202 -10.92 -11.17 22.15
C GLY A 202 -9.72 -10.21 22.29
N ASP A 203 -9.88 -9.12 23.04
CA ASP A 203 -8.80 -8.19 23.44
C ASP A 203 -7.91 -7.66 22.29
N GLY A 204 -8.49 -7.40 21.11
CA GLY A 204 -7.72 -6.93 19.93
C GLY A 204 -6.76 -7.99 19.35
N ARG A 205 -6.90 -9.25 19.78
CA ARG A 205 -6.18 -10.40 19.22
C ARG A 205 -6.90 -10.94 18.00
N VAL A 206 -6.10 -11.37 17.05
CA VAL A 206 -6.54 -11.90 15.78
C VAL A 206 -5.74 -13.16 15.48
N VAL A 207 -6.45 -14.24 15.21
CA VAL A 207 -5.84 -15.49 14.75
C VAL A 207 -6.00 -15.56 13.24
N ALA A 208 -4.89 -15.41 12.53
CA ALA A 208 -4.79 -15.60 11.09
C ALA A 208 -4.35 -17.04 10.79
N THR A 209 -5.21 -17.81 10.15
CA THR A 209 -4.90 -19.17 9.68
C THR A 209 -4.77 -19.17 8.16
N LEU A 210 -3.59 -19.56 7.68
CA LEU A 210 -3.25 -19.70 6.28
C LEU A 210 -3.13 -21.20 5.93
N GLY A 211 -4.10 -21.72 5.19
CA GLY A 211 -4.08 -23.09 4.68
C GLY A 211 -3.50 -23.14 3.27
N VAL A 212 -2.44 -23.93 3.09
CA VAL A 212 -1.74 -24.06 1.80
C VAL A 212 -1.85 -25.49 1.30
N LYS A 213 -2.22 -25.67 0.05
CA LYS A 213 -2.05 -26.94 -0.67
C LYS A 213 -1.28 -26.70 -1.95
N GLY A 214 -0.33 -27.58 -2.23
CA GLY A 214 0.53 -27.48 -3.40
C GLY A 214 1.15 -28.80 -3.80
N LYS A 215 2.07 -28.74 -4.76
CA LYS A 215 2.94 -29.85 -5.14
C LYS A 215 4.36 -29.34 -5.30
N ILE A 216 5.34 -30.16 -4.93
CA ILE A 216 6.74 -30.00 -5.33
C ILE A 216 7.10 -31.21 -6.19
N PHE A 217 7.51 -30.97 -7.43
CA PHE A 217 7.59 -31.98 -8.50
C PHE A 217 6.24 -32.71 -8.66
N PHE A 218 6.16 -33.95 -8.20
CA PHE A 218 4.95 -34.80 -8.21
C PHE A 218 4.37 -35.04 -6.80
N VAL A 219 5.05 -34.59 -5.75
CA VAL A 219 4.69 -34.87 -4.36
C VAL A 219 3.62 -33.89 -3.89
N PRO A 220 2.40 -34.34 -3.51
CA PRO A 220 1.40 -33.47 -2.94
C PRO A 220 1.81 -33.03 -1.54
N LEU A 221 1.75 -31.71 -1.31
CA LEU A 221 2.02 -31.10 -0.02
C LEU A 221 0.78 -30.35 0.47
N SER A 222 0.51 -30.47 1.76
CA SER A 222 -0.51 -29.69 2.42
C SER A 222 0.02 -29.21 3.76
N GLY A 223 -0.19 -27.95 4.07
CA GLY A 223 0.25 -27.32 5.30
C GLY A 223 -0.81 -26.35 5.80
N ARG A 224 -0.82 -26.13 7.11
CA ARG A 224 -1.56 -25.06 7.76
C ARG A 224 -0.57 -24.25 8.57
N LEU A 225 -0.54 -22.97 8.30
CA LEU A 225 0.18 -21.97 9.08
C LEU A 225 -0.86 -21.25 9.93
N GLY A 226 -0.65 -21.19 11.24
CA GLY A 226 -1.49 -20.44 12.16
C GLY A 226 -0.65 -19.38 12.84
N ILE A 227 -1.04 -18.12 12.70
CA ILE A 227 -0.41 -16.96 13.31
C ILE A 227 -1.43 -16.36 14.28
N ASP A 228 -1.09 -16.31 15.56
CA ASP A 228 -1.82 -15.58 16.59
C ASP A 228 -1.08 -14.27 16.81
N ALA A 229 -1.72 -13.17 16.46
CA ALA A 229 -1.17 -11.84 16.58
C ALA A 229 -2.15 -10.89 17.27
N SER A 230 -1.65 -9.95 18.05
CA SER A 230 -2.45 -8.83 18.54
C SER A 230 -2.03 -7.57 17.83
N VAL A 231 -2.99 -6.71 17.50
CA VAL A 231 -2.67 -5.36 17.05
C VAL A 231 -3.10 -4.38 18.12
N SER A 232 -2.14 -3.63 18.66
CA SER A 232 -2.41 -2.57 19.61
C SER A 232 -2.99 -1.33 18.91
N SER A 233 -3.58 -0.44 19.70
CA SER A 233 -4.19 0.79 19.19
C SER A 233 -3.19 1.75 18.55
N ASP A 234 -1.89 1.65 18.85
CA ASP A 234 -0.80 2.43 18.26
C ASP A 234 -0.15 1.74 17.02
N GLY A 235 -0.80 0.70 16.49
CA GLY A 235 -0.38 0.02 15.26
C GLY A 235 0.81 -0.92 15.44
N VAL A 236 1.12 -1.35 16.67
CA VAL A 236 2.11 -2.39 16.92
C VAL A 236 1.45 -3.75 16.76
N VAL A 237 1.97 -4.52 15.80
CA VAL A 237 1.59 -5.91 15.57
C VAL A 237 2.54 -6.80 16.36
N THR A 238 2.02 -7.46 17.39
CA THR A 238 2.76 -8.44 18.19
C THR A 238 2.38 -9.83 17.77
N ILE A 239 3.34 -10.62 17.29
CA ILE A 239 3.12 -12.02 16.95
C ILE A 239 3.31 -12.84 18.23
N HIS A 240 2.24 -13.32 18.84
CA HIS A 240 2.31 -14.15 20.06
C HIS A 240 2.78 -15.56 19.73
N ARG A 241 2.26 -16.11 18.63
CA ARG A 241 2.54 -17.49 18.26
C ARG A 241 2.46 -17.66 16.75
N ALA A 242 3.42 -18.36 16.19
CA ALA A 242 3.34 -18.85 14.82
C ALA A 242 3.56 -20.36 14.81
N THR A 243 2.69 -21.09 14.13
CA THR A 243 2.68 -22.55 14.09
C THR A 243 2.57 -23.07 12.66
N ALA A 244 3.23 -24.19 12.38
CA ALA A 244 3.11 -24.93 11.13
C ALA A 244 2.72 -26.39 11.39
N ALA A 245 1.56 -26.78 10.88
CA ALA A 245 1.04 -28.12 10.96
C ALA A 245 0.83 -28.73 9.57
N SER A 246 1.03 -30.04 9.46
CA SER A 246 0.71 -30.82 8.27
C SER A 246 0.21 -32.20 8.70
N ARG A 247 -0.70 -32.78 7.92
CA ARG A 247 -1.14 -34.18 8.09
C ARG A 247 -0.15 -35.18 7.48
N SER A 248 0.54 -34.83 6.40
CA SER A 248 1.52 -35.70 5.72
C SER A 248 2.88 -35.68 6.43
N MET A 249 3.48 -36.85 6.67
CA MET A 249 4.83 -36.97 7.25
C MET A 249 5.89 -36.26 6.38
N LEU A 250 5.83 -36.43 5.06
CA LEU A 250 6.79 -35.83 4.14
C LEU A 250 6.70 -34.30 4.16
N SER A 251 5.48 -33.76 4.20
CA SER A 251 5.26 -32.33 4.36
C SER A 251 5.74 -31.84 5.74
N LYS A 252 5.64 -32.64 6.82
CA LYS A 252 6.21 -32.27 8.14
C LYS A 252 7.73 -32.11 8.07
N LEU A 253 8.43 -32.97 7.31
CA LEU A 253 9.88 -32.88 7.12
C LEU A 253 10.25 -31.59 6.38
N ILE A 254 9.53 -31.25 5.30
CA ILE A 254 9.76 -30.01 4.56
C ILE A 254 9.48 -28.76 5.41
N LEU A 255 8.52 -28.86 6.35
CA LEU A 255 8.18 -27.76 7.26
C LEU A 255 9.14 -27.64 8.47
N LEU A 256 10.06 -28.57 8.70
CA LEU A 256 11.02 -28.49 9.82
C LEU A 256 11.81 -27.18 9.85
N PRO A 257 12.49 -26.74 8.78
CA PRO A 257 13.21 -25.47 8.79
C PRO A 257 12.26 -24.28 9.01
N LEU A 258 11.06 -24.33 8.43
CA LEU A 258 10.05 -23.29 8.60
C LEU A 258 9.61 -23.17 10.07
N ARG A 259 9.48 -24.27 10.82
CA ARG A 259 9.11 -24.24 12.24
C ARG A 259 10.12 -23.48 13.10
N ALA A 260 11.42 -23.57 12.78
CA ALA A 260 12.44 -22.82 13.49
C ALA A 260 12.28 -21.30 13.25
N GLN A 261 12.04 -20.91 11.99
CA GLN A 261 11.78 -19.51 11.62
C GLN A 261 10.48 -18.99 12.25
N LEU A 262 9.41 -19.77 12.24
CA LEU A 262 8.15 -19.38 12.88
C LEU A 262 8.29 -19.22 14.40
N ARG A 263 9.14 -20.03 15.06
CA ARG A 263 9.46 -19.83 16.48
C ARG A 263 10.23 -18.54 16.72
N GLN A 264 11.09 -18.12 15.79
CA GLN A 264 11.78 -16.83 15.87
C GLN A 264 10.85 -15.65 15.66
N LEU A 265 9.81 -15.80 14.83
CA LEU A 265 8.77 -14.79 14.64
C LEU A 265 7.85 -14.67 15.87
N ALA A 266 7.66 -15.75 16.63
CA ALA A 266 6.90 -15.69 17.88
C ALA A 266 7.64 -14.84 18.91
N GLY A 267 6.95 -13.84 19.46
CA GLY A 267 7.50 -12.82 20.35
C GLY A 267 8.03 -11.58 19.63
N GLN A 268 8.02 -11.54 18.28
CA GLN A 268 8.40 -10.34 17.55
C GLN A 268 7.27 -9.31 17.55
N THR A 269 7.68 -8.06 17.74
CA THR A 269 6.84 -6.88 17.60
C THR A 269 7.27 -6.16 16.33
N HIS A 270 6.32 -6.00 15.41
CA HIS A 270 6.47 -5.18 14.23
C HIS A 270 5.60 -3.96 14.39
N ARG A 271 6.23 -2.80 14.33
CA ARG A 271 5.48 -1.56 14.26
C ARG A 271 5.22 -1.25 12.80
N ILE A 272 3.99 -0.91 12.46
CA ILE A 272 3.65 -0.38 11.13
C ILE A 272 4.20 1.04 11.10
N GLU A 273 5.52 1.19 10.97
CA GLU A 273 6.18 2.49 10.78
C GLU A 273 6.43 2.71 9.29
N GLY A 274 5.87 3.79 8.77
CA GLY A 274 6.57 4.61 7.79
C GLY A 274 7.13 5.82 8.53
N ASP A 275 8.33 6.27 8.19
CA ASP A 275 9.17 7.24 8.92
C ASP A 275 8.51 8.61 9.25
N ALA A 276 7.25 8.85 8.86
CA ALA A 276 6.60 10.14 8.98
C ALA A 276 5.13 10.12 9.42
N LEU A 277 4.43 8.99 9.62
CA LEU A 277 3.01 9.03 10.01
C LEU A 277 2.72 8.10 11.19
N GLY A 278 2.20 8.68 12.27
CA GLY A 278 1.67 7.92 13.39
C GLY A 278 0.28 7.40 13.06
N VAL A 279 0.06 6.11 13.31
CA VAL A 279 -1.28 5.50 13.25
C VAL A 279 -1.74 5.25 14.67
N THR A 280 -2.93 5.73 15.01
CA THR A 280 -3.57 5.53 16.32
C THR A 280 -5.01 5.06 16.15
N GLY A 281 -5.62 4.54 17.22
CA GLY A 281 -6.98 4.00 17.17
C GLY A 281 -7.13 2.85 16.19
N PHE A 282 -6.06 2.09 15.95
CA PHE A 282 -6.06 0.99 15.01
C PHE A 282 -7.01 -0.11 15.48
N THR A 283 -7.95 -0.51 14.63
CA THR A 283 -8.87 -1.62 14.90
C THR A 283 -8.91 -2.56 13.71
N VAL A 284 -8.92 -3.85 14.02
CA VAL A 284 -9.09 -4.93 13.04
C VAL A 284 -10.37 -5.66 13.37
N ASP A 285 -11.31 -5.62 12.44
CA ASP A 285 -12.53 -6.39 12.48
C ASP A 285 -12.48 -7.45 11.39
N ALA A 286 -12.77 -8.69 11.75
CA ALA A 286 -12.80 -9.81 10.82
C ALA A 286 -14.16 -10.52 10.80
N SER A 287 -15.23 -9.80 11.17
CA SER A 287 -16.61 -10.29 11.09
C SER A 287 -17.07 -10.52 9.66
N ASP A 288 -18.11 -11.35 9.51
CA ASP A 288 -18.88 -11.50 8.26
C ASP A 288 -18.06 -11.89 7.02
N GLY A 289 -16.94 -12.59 7.23
CA GLY A 289 -16.06 -13.05 6.14
C GLY A 289 -15.28 -11.92 5.45
N ARG A 290 -15.28 -10.71 6.01
CA ARG A 290 -14.42 -9.60 5.57
C ARG A 290 -13.33 -9.35 6.59
N LEU A 291 -12.28 -8.67 6.16
CA LEU A 291 -11.25 -8.09 6.99
C LEU A 291 -11.33 -6.59 6.79
N THR A 292 -11.74 -5.88 7.84
CA THR A 292 -11.82 -4.43 7.88
C THR A 292 -10.78 -3.90 8.85
N VAL A 293 -9.95 -3.00 8.37
CA VAL A 293 -8.95 -2.29 9.16
C VAL A 293 -9.34 -0.82 9.18
N THR A 294 -9.44 -0.22 10.36
CA THR A 294 -9.65 1.22 10.50
C THR A 294 -8.64 1.83 11.45
N GLY A 295 -8.39 3.12 11.29
CA GLY A 295 -7.52 3.86 12.19
C GLY A 295 -7.58 5.35 11.94
N SER A 296 -6.89 6.07 12.81
CA SER A 296 -6.68 7.51 12.71
C SER A 296 -5.22 7.78 12.34
N LEU A 297 -5.01 8.75 11.45
CA LEU A 297 -3.71 9.33 11.19
C LEU A 297 -3.50 10.45 12.20
N THR A 298 -2.42 10.39 12.95
CA THR A 298 -2.06 11.42 13.91
C THR A 298 -0.59 11.71 13.81
N GLY A 299 -0.25 12.98 13.95
CA GLY A 299 1.12 13.36 14.08
C GLY A 299 1.77 12.96 15.37
N ARG A 300 3.07 12.64 15.28
CA ARG A 300 3.96 12.39 16.42
C ARG A 300 4.78 13.63 16.72
#